data_AF-A0A0V1FG24-F1
#
_entry.id   AF-A0A0V1FG24-F1
#
_cell.length_a   1.000
_cell.length_b   1.000
_cell.length_c   1.000
_cell.angle_alpha   90.00
_cell.angle_beta   90.00
_cell.angle_gamma   90.00
#
_symmetry.space_group_name_H-M   'P 1'
#
loop_
_entity.id
_entity.type
_entity.pdbx_description
1 polymer ?
#
loop_
_entity_poly.entity_id
_entity_poly.type
_entity_poly.pdbx_seq_one_letter_code
_entity_poly.pdbx_strand_id
1 'polypeptide(L)'
;MDRKAAFEEKLRALIKEKGQNAAIFPTTQRDQMITDILRIQSDGPKSVRDYNLKNQYGVLKIGEENQLIRLGKNDAIRCIASIEEMFD
;
A
#
# COMPACT_ATOMS: atom_id res chain seq x y z
N MET A 1 -4.53 -7.96 24.63
CA MET A 1 -4.35 -8.08 23.17
C MET A 1 -3.08 -7.36 22.80
N ASP A 2 -2.28 -7.97 21.94
CA ASP A 2 -1.19 -7.27 21.29
C ASP A 2 -1.77 -6.10 20.48
N ARG A 3 -1.39 -4.87 20.81
CA ARG A 3 -1.94 -3.67 20.16
C ARG A 3 -1.61 -3.64 18.67
N LYS A 4 -0.47 -4.20 18.28
CA LYS A 4 -0.02 -4.34 16.89
C LYS A 4 -0.88 -5.33 16.13
N ALA A 5 -1.16 -6.49 16.71
CA ALA A 5 -2.03 -7.49 16.07
C ALA A 5 -3.46 -6.94 15.85
N ALA A 6 -4.03 -6.27 16.85
CA ALA A 6 -5.36 -5.65 16.73
C ALA A 6 -5.39 -4.53 15.67
N PHE A 7 -4.29 -3.78 15.53
CA PHE A 7 -4.12 -2.78 14.48
C PHE A 7 -4.08 -3.44 13.09
N GLU A 8 -3.21 -4.43 12.90
CA GLU A 8 -3.04 -5.11 11.62
C GLU A 8 -4.35 -5.76 11.16
N GLU A 9 -5.11 -6.37 12.07
CA GLU A 9 -6.42 -6.94 11.78
C GLU A 9 -7.41 -5.87 11.29
N LYS A 10 -7.46 -4.72 11.97
CA LYS A 10 -8.31 -3.59 11.57
C LYS A 10 -7.91 -3.03 10.20
N LEU A 11 -6.61 -2.94 9.92
CA LEU A 11 -6.09 -2.48 8.63
C LEU A 11 -6.42 -3.45 7.50
N ARG A 12 -6.24 -4.77 7.72
CA ARG A 12 -6.64 -5.83 6.77
C ARG A 12 -8.13 -5.79 6.46
N ALA A 13 -8.97 -5.61 7.47
CA ALA A 13 -10.42 -5.49 7.29
C ALA A 13 -10.80 -4.27 6.44
N LEU A 14 -10.19 -3.12 6.72
CA LEU A 14 -10.44 -1.88 5.95
C LEU A 14 -9.95 -1.99 4.51
N ILE A 15 -8.79 -2.62 4.28
CA ILE A 15 -8.30 -2.89 2.92
C ILE A 15 -9.23 -3.85 2.19
N LYS A 16 -9.79 -4.86 2.87
CA LYS A 16 -10.78 -5.76 2.26
C LYS A 16 -12.06 -5.01 1.90
N GLU A 17 -12.55 -4.12 2.77
CA GLU A 17 -13.75 -3.31 2.55
C GLU A 17 -13.56 -2.32 1.39
N LYS A 18 -12.48 -1.53 1.42
CA LYS A 18 -12.18 -0.52 0.37
C LYS A 18 -11.59 -1.14 -0.90
N GLY A 19 -10.99 -2.31 -0.77
CA GLY A 19 -10.41 -3.13 -1.82
C GLY A 19 -11.41 -4.09 -2.47
N GLN A 20 -12.72 -4.00 -2.23
CA GLN A 20 -13.70 -4.72 -3.05
C GLN A 20 -13.66 -4.30 -4.54
N ASN A 21 -12.94 -3.24 -4.88
CA ASN A 21 -12.56 -2.88 -6.25
C ASN A 21 -11.26 -3.57 -6.75
N ALA A 22 -10.65 -4.48 -5.99
CA ALA A 22 -9.30 -5.04 -6.24
C ALA A 22 -9.21 -6.05 -7.41
N ALA A 23 -10.33 -6.36 -8.08
CA ALA A 23 -10.37 -7.26 -9.24
C ALA A 23 -10.01 -6.57 -10.57
N ILE A 24 -9.11 -5.57 -10.58
CA ILE A 24 -8.78 -4.81 -11.81
C ILE A 24 -7.47 -5.28 -12.46
N PHE A 25 -6.51 -5.81 -11.68
CA PHE A 25 -5.20 -6.20 -12.20
C PHE A 25 -4.86 -7.68 -11.91
N PRO A 26 -4.30 -8.41 -12.89
CA PRO A 26 -3.69 -9.71 -12.66
C PRO A 26 -2.60 -9.63 -11.58
N THR A 27 -2.42 -10.71 -10.83
CA THR A 27 -1.43 -10.77 -9.72
C THR A 27 -0.02 -10.37 -10.17
N THR A 28 0.43 -10.89 -11.32
CA THR A 28 1.75 -10.55 -11.91
C THR A 28 1.92 -9.05 -12.15
N GLN A 29 0.87 -8.36 -12.59
CA GLN A 29 0.94 -6.92 -12.82
C GLN A 29 1.02 -6.15 -11.50
N ARG A 30 0.26 -6.58 -10.48
CA ARG A 30 0.30 -5.99 -9.14
C ARG A 30 1.70 -6.13 -8.54
N ASP A 31 2.30 -7.31 -8.62
CA ASP A 31 3.62 -7.57 -8.04
C ASP A 31 4.72 -6.77 -8.75
N GLN A 32 4.60 -6.63 -10.08
CA GLN A 32 5.49 -5.76 -10.85
C GLN A 32 5.36 -4.29 -10.41
N MET A 33 4.13 -3.79 -10.22
CA MET A 33 3.91 -2.42 -9.74
C MET A 33 4.47 -2.21 -8.34
N ILE A 34 4.30 -3.18 -7.42
CA ILE A 34 4.90 -3.13 -6.09
C ILE A 34 6.42 -3.04 -6.20
N THR A 35 7.03 -3.90 -7.02
CA THR A 35 8.48 -3.91 -7.25
C THR A 35 8.97 -2.58 -7.81
N ASP A 36 8.26 -2.03 -8.79
CA ASP A 36 8.59 -0.74 -9.39
C ASP A 36 8.46 0.40 -8.38
N ILE A 37 7.40 0.44 -7.55
CA ILE A 37 7.24 1.46 -6.51
C ILE A 37 8.36 1.37 -5.46
N LEU A 38 8.70 0.17 -5.00
CA LEU A 38 9.80 -0.04 -4.05
C LEU A 38 11.13 0.42 -4.64
N ARG A 39 11.39 0.10 -5.93
CA ARG A 39 12.55 0.63 -6.66
C ARG A 39 12.53 2.16 -6.70
N ILE A 40 11.40 2.79 -7.01
CA ILE A 40 11.27 4.25 -7.08
C ILE A 40 11.47 4.91 -5.71
N GLN A 41 11.07 4.25 -4.63
CA GLN A 41 11.31 4.72 -3.26
C GLN A 41 12.80 4.66 -2.89
N SER A 42 13.52 3.63 -3.34
CA SER A 42 14.97 3.47 -3.13
C SER A 42 15.79 4.40 -4.01
N ASP A 43 15.61 4.32 -5.33
CA ASP A 43 16.49 4.92 -6.32
C ASP A 43 16.01 6.29 -6.83
N GLY A 44 14.79 6.69 -6.45
CA GLY A 44 14.08 7.81 -7.05
C GLY A 44 13.44 7.47 -8.41
N PRO A 45 12.50 8.32 -8.87
CA PRO A 45 11.86 8.16 -10.17
C PRO A 45 12.83 8.50 -11.32
N LYS A 46 12.98 7.59 -12.28
CA LYS A 46 13.89 7.73 -13.44
C LYS A 46 13.16 8.08 -14.74
N SER A 47 11.83 8.01 -14.74
CA SER A 47 10.99 8.26 -15.91
C SER A 47 9.67 8.95 -15.55
N VAL A 48 9.00 9.53 -16.55
CA VAL A 48 7.64 10.08 -16.39
C VAL A 48 6.66 9.01 -15.88
N ARG A 49 6.83 7.75 -16.30
CA ARG A 49 6.03 6.64 -15.78
C ARG A 49 6.25 6.42 -14.29
N ASP A 50 7.49 6.52 -13.81
CA ASP A 50 7.79 6.39 -12.39
C ASP A 50 7.15 7.52 -11.57
N TYR A 51 7.20 8.76 -12.07
CA TYR A 51 6.51 9.88 -11.43
C TYR A 51 5.00 9.64 -11.34
N ASN A 52 4.38 9.19 -12.44
CA ASN A 52 2.96 8.88 -12.44
C ASN A 52 2.62 7.73 -11.48
N LEU A 53 3.43 6.68 -11.48
CA LEU A 53 3.23 5.52 -10.62
C LEU A 53 3.33 5.89 -9.14
N LYS A 54 4.39 6.62 -8.75
CA LYS A 54 4.60 7.13 -7.39
C LYS A 54 3.47 8.05 -6.91
N ASN A 55 2.90 8.85 -7.81
CA ASN A 55 1.84 9.80 -7.45
C ASN A 55 0.46 9.15 -7.38
N GLN A 56 0.25 8.04 -8.09
CA GLN A 56 -1.05 7.35 -8.13
C GLN A 56 -1.13 6.17 -7.17
N TYR A 57 -0.01 5.55 -6.82
CA TYR A 57 0.03 4.32 -6.04
C TYR A 57 1.10 4.35 -4.96
N GLY A 58 0.80 3.68 -3.86
CA GLY A 58 1.72 3.43 -2.76
C GLY A 58 1.76 1.94 -2.43
N VAL A 59 2.77 1.55 -1.67
CA VAL A 59 2.89 0.20 -1.10
C VAL A 59 2.75 0.32 0.40
N LEU A 60 1.90 -0.53 0.97
CA LEU A 60 1.66 -0.64 2.40
C LEU A 60 2.08 -2.02 2.88
N LYS A 61 2.98 -2.08 3.85
CA LYS A 61 3.43 -3.34 4.44
C LYS A 61 2.53 -3.72 5.62
N ILE A 62 2.08 -4.97 5.67
CA ILE A 62 1.23 -5.50 6.74
C ILE A 62 1.79 -6.86 7.13
N GLY A 63 2.41 -6.95 8.31
CA GLY A 63 3.29 -8.07 8.64
C GLY A 63 4.38 -8.23 7.58
N GLU A 64 4.41 -9.39 6.92
CA GLU A 64 5.37 -9.71 5.85
C GLU A 64 4.88 -9.41 4.43
N GLU A 65 3.61 -9.00 4.27
CA GLU A 65 2.99 -8.80 2.96
C GLU A 65 3.02 -7.34 2.50
N ASN A 66 3.30 -7.12 1.22
CA ASN A 66 3.19 -5.82 0.58
C ASN A 66 1.86 -5.70 -0.17
N GLN A 67 1.06 -4.70 0.18
CA GLN A 67 -0.22 -4.42 -0.45
C GLN A 67 -0.13 -3.14 -1.29
N LEU A 68 -0.55 -3.24 -2.55
CA LEU A 68 -0.65 -2.08 -3.44
C LEU A 68 -1.90 -1.27 -3.11
N ILE A 69 -1.74 0.03 -2.86
CA ILE A 69 -2.85 0.95 -2.58
C ILE A 69 -2.87 2.10 -3.59
N ARG A 70 -4.06 2.57 -3.96
CA ARG A 70 -4.21 3.78 -4.79
C ARG A 70 -4.23 5.02 -3.90
N LEU A 71 -3.32 5.95 -4.17
CA LEU A 71 -3.24 7.22 -3.46
C LEU A 71 -4.45 8.10 -3.84
N GLY A 72 -5.07 8.72 -2.83
CA GLY A 72 -6.23 9.61 -2.96
C GLY A 72 -7.61 8.94 -2.85
N LYS A 73 -7.77 7.65 -3.16
CA LYS A 73 -9.03 6.92 -2.85
C LYS A 73 -9.04 6.31 -1.44
N ASN A 74 -7.85 6.12 -0.88
CA ASN A 74 -7.62 5.32 0.32
C ASN A 74 -7.05 6.17 1.47
N ASP A 75 -7.49 7.42 1.60
CA ASP A 75 -6.96 8.35 2.62
C ASP A 75 -7.15 7.82 4.05
N ALA A 76 -8.26 7.16 4.35
CA ALA A 76 -8.48 6.52 5.65
C ALA A 76 -7.45 5.40 5.93
N ILE A 77 -7.10 4.60 4.92
CA ILE A 77 -6.06 3.57 5.03
C ILE A 77 -4.70 4.23 5.28
N ARG A 78 -4.39 5.33 4.58
CA ARG A 78 -3.15 6.08 4.78
C ARG A 78 -3.06 6.67 6.19
N CYS A 79 -4.13 7.32 6.67
CA CYS A 79 -4.16 7.89 8.03
C CYS A 79 -3.97 6.81 9.10
N ILE A 80 -4.56 5.63 8.92
CA ILE A 80 -4.41 4.51 9.85
C ILE A 80 -2.99 3.93 9.76
N ALA A 81 -2.46 3.70 8.56
CA ALA A 81 -1.08 3.21 8.37
C ALA A 81 -0.04 4.12 9.03
N SER A 82 -0.18 5.45 8.90
CA SER A 82 0.70 6.41 9.57
C SER A 82 0.60 6.39 11.10
N ILE A 83 -0.49 5.88 11.68
CA ILE A 83 -0.58 5.69 13.14
C ILE A 83 0.28 4.50 13.58
N GLU A 84 0.42 3.45 12.77
CA GLU A 84 1.30 2.31 13.10
C GLU A 84 2.77 2.69 13.12
N GLU A 85 3.19 3.59 12.24
CA GLU A 85 4.55 4.17 12.29
C GLU A 85 4.83 4.89 13.62
N MET A 86 3.80 5.19 14.44
CA MET A 86 3.96 5.75 15.78
C MET A 86 4.06 4.69 16.89
N PHE A 87 3.81 3.42 16.58
CA PHE A 87 3.94 2.29 17.50
C PHE A 87 5.27 1.53 17.34
N ASP A 88 6.10 1.92 16.36
CA ASP A 88 7.48 1.47 16.15
C ASP A 88 8.51 2.28 16.96
#